data_AF-A0A967IS79-F1
#
_entry.id   AF-A0A967IS79-F1
#
_cell.length_a   1.000
_cell.length_b   1.000
_cell.length_c   1.000
_cell.angle_alpha   90.00
_cell.angle_beta   90.00
_cell.angle_gamma   90.00
#
_symmetry.space_group_name_H-M   'P 1'
#
loop_
_entity.id
_entity.type
_entity.pdbx_description
1 polymer ?
#
loop_
_entity_poly.entity_id
_entity_poly.type
_entity_poly.pdbx_seq_one_letter_code
_entity_poly.pdbx_strand_id
1 'polypeptide(L)'
;LFLVPVIGGLVSGFLVFKFAPEAEGHGTDAAIDAFHNKGGVIRGRVPIIKGLASIATIGTGGSAGREGPIAQIGAGFGSFIASKLKLTSADRRILLLAG
;
A
#
# COMPACT_ATOMS: atom_id res chain seq x y z
N LEU A 1 -27.17 0.54 -11.00
CA LEU A 1 -26.14 1.53 -10.59
C LEU A 1 -25.22 0.99 -9.48
N PHE A 2 -25.74 0.40 -8.40
CA PHE A 2 -24.93 -0.10 -7.27
C PHE A 2 -24.07 -1.35 -7.53
N LEU A 3 -24.35 -2.13 -8.57
CA LEU A 3 -23.60 -3.35 -8.87
C LEU A 3 -22.11 -3.09 -9.20
N VAL A 4 -21.82 -1.96 -9.85
CA VAL A 4 -20.45 -1.61 -10.26
C VAL A 4 -19.52 -1.39 -9.06
N PRO A 5 -19.86 -0.53 -8.07
CA PRO A 5 -19.05 -0.38 -6.86
C PRO A 5 -19.06 -1.63 -5.97
N VAL A 6 -20.11 -2.45 -5.98
CA VAL A 6 -20.12 -3.75 -5.29
C VAL A 6 -19.06 -4.67 -5.86
N ILE A 7 -18.98 -4.80 -7.20
CA ILE A 7 -17.95 -5.60 -7.86
C ILE A 7 -16.55 -5.03 -7.56
N GLY A 8 -16.39 -3.70 -7.62
CA GLY A 8 -15.12 -3.05 -7.28
C GLY A 8 -14.65 -3.35 -5.86
N GLY A 9 -15.56 -3.28 -4.88
CA GLY A 9 -15.29 -3.64 -3.49
C GLY A 9 -14.93 -5.12 -3.31
N LEU A 10 -15.63 -6.03 -3.99
CA LEU A 10 -15.32 -7.47 -3.95
C LEU A 10 -13.95 -7.78 -4.56
N VAL A 11 -13.62 -7.18 -5.71
CA VAL A 11 -12.31 -7.33 -6.35
C VAL A 11 -11.21 -6.76 -5.45
N SER A 12 -11.43 -5.57 -4.89
CA SER A 12 -10.50 -4.92 -3.95
C SER A 12 -10.24 -5.78 -2.72
N GLY A 13 -11.30 -6.29 -2.08
CA GLY A 13 -11.20 -7.21 -0.95
C GLY A 13 -10.47 -8.50 -1.32
N PHE A 14 -10.82 -9.13 -2.44
CA PHE A 14 -10.15 -10.34 -2.92
C PHE A 14 -8.65 -10.12 -3.13
N LEU A 15 -8.27 -8.98 -3.75
CA LEU A 15 -6.87 -8.64 -3.98
C LEU A 15 -6.09 -8.48 -2.67
N VAL A 16 -6.63 -7.71 -1.73
CA VAL A 16 -5.97 -7.43 -0.44
C VAL A 16 -5.88 -8.71 0.39
N PHE A 17 -7.01 -9.37 0.67
CA PHE A 17 -7.05 -10.53 1.58
C PHE A 17 -6.27 -11.74 1.03
N LYS A 18 -6.17 -11.90 -0.30
CA LYS A 18 -5.46 -13.04 -0.90
C LYS A 18 -3.98 -12.78 -1.12
N PHE A 19 -3.59 -11.59 -1.59
CA PHE A 19 -2.21 -11.35 -2.04
C PHE A 19 -1.38 -10.48 -1.09
N ALA A 20 -1.99 -9.55 -0.37
CA ALA A 20 -1.28 -8.68 0.57
C ALA A 20 -2.21 -8.23 1.72
N PRO A 21 -2.44 -9.08 2.73
CA PRO A 21 -3.23 -8.70 3.91
C PRO A 21 -2.64 -7.46 4.61
N GLU A 22 -1.33 -7.29 4.53
CA GLU A 22 -0.63 -6.09 5.02
C GLU A 22 -0.99 -4.78 4.27
N ALA A 23 -1.74 -4.85 3.15
CA ALA A 23 -2.26 -3.70 2.41
C ALA A 23 -3.65 -3.26 2.89
N GLU A 24 -4.18 -3.84 3.96
CA GLU A 24 -5.47 -3.48 4.56
C GLU A 24 -5.49 -2.04 5.12
N GLY A 25 -6.70 -1.50 5.30
CA GLY A 25 -6.93 -0.22 5.98
C GLY A 25 -6.50 0.99 5.15
N HIS A 26 -6.23 2.11 5.82
CA HIS A 26 -5.84 3.36 5.18
C HIS A 26 -4.46 3.27 4.52
N GLY A 27 -3.55 2.46 5.08
CA GLY A 27 -2.19 2.28 4.57
C GLY A 27 -1.13 3.18 5.21
N THR A 28 -1.54 4.32 5.76
CA THR A 28 -0.68 5.21 6.58
C THR A 28 -0.20 4.50 7.83
N ASP A 29 -1.07 3.76 8.52
CA ASP A 29 -0.71 3.03 9.74
C ASP A 29 0.34 1.95 9.46
N ALA A 30 0.24 1.29 8.30
CA ALA A 30 1.23 0.31 7.87
C ALA A 30 2.59 0.95 7.55
N ALA A 31 2.61 2.17 7.00
CA ALA A 31 3.85 2.91 6.78
C ALA A 31 4.48 3.38 8.10
N ILE A 32 3.67 3.88 9.04
CA ILE A 32 4.10 4.29 10.39
C ILE A 32 4.68 3.10 11.14
N ASP A 33 3.99 1.96 11.14
CA ASP A 33 4.46 0.72 11.75
C ASP A 33 5.74 0.21 11.08
N ALA A 34 5.82 0.28 9.75
CA ALA A 34 7.04 -0.09 9.04
C ALA A 34 8.24 0.77 9.45
N PHE A 35 8.03 2.08 9.61
CA PHE A 35 9.06 3.01 10.06
C PHE A 35 9.54 2.70 11.48
N HIS A 36 8.62 2.62 12.44
CA HIS A 36 8.97 2.49 13.86
C HIS A 36 9.42 1.07 14.22
N ASN A 37 8.71 0.04 13.75
CA ASN A 37 8.84 -1.32 14.28
C ASN A 37 9.55 -2.28 13.31
N LYS A 38 9.53 -2.02 11.99
CA LYS A 38 10.07 -2.96 10.97
C LYS A 38 11.33 -2.47 10.28
N GLY A 39 12.00 -1.45 10.83
CA GLY A 39 13.23 -0.90 10.25
C GLY A 39 13.05 -0.35 8.84
N GLY A 40 11.86 0.16 8.52
CA GLY A 40 11.48 0.67 7.20
C GLY A 40 11.20 -0.41 6.16
N VAL A 41 11.02 -1.68 6.53
CA VAL A 41 10.76 -2.77 5.58
C VAL A 41 9.27 -2.86 5.24
N ILE A 42 8.96 -2.73 3.95
CA ILE A 42 7.65 -3.00 3.36
C ILE A 42 7.85 -4.04 2.25
N ARG A 43 6.95 -5.02 2.20
CA ARG A 43 6.99 -6.05 1.15
C ARG A 43 6.71 -5.41 -0.21
N GLY A 44 7.56 -5.69 -1.22
CA GLY A 44 7.44 -5.11 -2.56
C GLY A 44 6.13 -5.41 -3.31
N ARG A 45 5.36 -6.40 -2.87
CA ARG A 45 4.00 -6.68 -3.40
C ARG A 45 2.94 -5.69 -2.91
N VAL A 46 3.16 -5.02 -1.78
CA VAL A 46 2.17 -4.14 -1.14
C VAL A 46 1.80 -2.94 -2.00
N PRO A 47 2.74 -2.18 -2.57
CA PRO A 47 2.41 -1.07 -3.46
C PRO A 47 1.55 -1.50 -4.65
N ILE A 48 1.88 -2.65 -5.25
CA ILE A 48 1.20 -3.18 -6.43
C ILE A 48 -0.24 -3.55 -6.07
N ILE A 49 -0.43 -4.34 -5.01
CA ILE A 49 -1.77 -4.77 -4.59
C ILE A 49 -2.61 -3.59 -4.10
N LYS A 50 -2.03 -2.65 -3.34
CA LYS A 50 -2.73 -1.45 -2.87
C LYS A 50 -3.18 -0.56 -4.03
N GLY A 51 -2.33 -0.41 -5.04
CA GLY A 51 -2.66 0.32 -6.27
C GLY A 51 -3.85 -0.30 -6.99
N LEU A 52 -3.80 -1.61 -7.25
CA LEU A 52 -4.89 -2.32 -7.92
C LEU A 52 -6.20 -2.29 -7.13
N ALA A 53 -6.13 -2.48 -5.81
CA ALA A 53 -7.29 -2.40 -4.91
C ALA A 53 -7.92 -1.00 -4.91
N SER A 54 -7.09 0.05 -4.88
CA SER A 54 -7.54 1.45 -4.93
C SER A 54 -8.19 1.78 -6.28
N ILE A 55 -7.60 1.33 -7.40
CA ILE A 55 -8.18 1.49 -8.74
C ILE A 55 -9.54 0.78 -8.82
N ALA A 56 -9.65 -0.44 -8.30
CA ALA A 56 -10.90 -1.19 -8.30
C ALA A 56 -11.99 -0.49 -7.48
N THR A 57 -11.69 -0.01 -6.27
CA THR A 57 -12.66 0.67 -5.41
C THR A 57 -13.06 2.03 -5.97
N ILE A 58 -12.10 2.91 -6.29
CA ILE A 58 -12.37 4.30 -6.71
C ILE A 58 -12.90 4.33 -8.15
N GLY A 59 -12.29 3.55 -9.04
CA GLY A 59 -12.66 3.52 -10.46
C GLY A 59 -14.08 3.00 -10.72
N THR A 60 -14.65 2.25 -9.77
CA THR A 60 -16.03 1.77 -9.83
C THR A 60 -17.05 2.69 -9.14
N GLY A 61 -16.60 3.82 -8.58
CA GLY A 61 -17.44 4.78 -7.87
C GLY A 61 -17.63 4.48 -6.38
N GLY A 62 -16.77 3.64 -5.79
CA GLY A 62 -16.74 3.41 -4.35
C GLY A 62 -16.25 4.65 -3.58
N SER A 63 -16.78 4.84 -2.36
CA SER A 63 -16.35 5.94 -1.48
C SER A 63 -15.00 5.61 -0.84
N ALA A 64 -13.92 6.23 -1.34
CA ALA A 64 -12.58 6.08 -0.80
C ALA A 64 -11.69 7.29 -1.15
N GLY A 65 -10.77 7.65 -0.25
CA GLY A 65 -9.75 8.67 -0.47
C GLY A 65 -8.49 8.10 -1.12
N ARG A 66 -7.74 8.96 -1.84
CA ARG A 66 -6.48 8.58 -2.51
C ARG A 66 -5.23 8.73 -1.62
N GLU A 67 -5.31 9.54 -0.57
CA GLU A 67 -4.17 9.90 0.29
C GLU A 67 -3.49 8.67 0.91
N GLY A 68 -4.27 7.80 1.55
CA GLY A 68 -3.75 6.59 2.20
C GLY A 68 -3.09 5.60 1.22
N PRO A 69 -3.77 5.22 0.11
CA PRO A 69 -3.17 4.40 -0.93
C PRO A 69 -1.89 4.99 -1.51
N ILE A 70 -1.86 6.29 -1.86
CA ILE A 70 -0.68 6.93 -2.46
C ILE A 70 0.50 6.90 -1.47
N ALA A 71 0.27 7.26 -0.21
CA ALA A 71 1.30 7.23 0.83
C ALA A 71 1.88 5.82 1.03
N GLN A 72 1.05 4.78 1.08
CA GLN A 72 1.53 3.40 1.26
C GLN A 72 2.27 2.87 0.02
N ILE A 73 1.85 3.27 -1.18
CA ILE A 73 2.51 2.91 -2.44
C ILE A 73 3.89 3.55 -2.48
N GLY A 74 4.00 4.85 -2.22
CA GLY A 74 5.26 5.60 -2.15
C GLY A 74 6.23 5.00 -1.14
N ALA A 75 5.78 4.86 0.10
CA ALA A 75 6.54 4.24 1.18
C ALA A 75 7.06 2.85 0.81
N GLY A 76 6.21 2.02 0.20
CA GLY A 76 6.61 0.68 -0.20
C GLY A 76 7.57 0.64 -1.38
N PHE A 77 7.48 1.59 -2.33
CA PHE A 77 8.49 1.74 -3.39
C PHE A 77 9.84 2.18 -2.84
N GLY A 78 9.87 3.19 -1.97
CA GLY A 78 11.08 3.65 -1.31
C GLY A 78 11.76 2.54 -0.51
N SER A 79 10.96 1.80 0.27
CA SER A 79 11.43 0.63 1.02
C SER A 79 11.97 -0.48 0.11
N PHE A 80 11.30 -0.76 -1.01
CA PHE A 80 11.71 -1.79 -1.97
C PHE A 80 13.05 -1.45 -2.62
N ILE A 81 13.23 -0.20 -3.06
CA ILE A 81 14.48 0.28 -3.65
C ILE A 81 15.62 0.20 -2.63
N ALA A 82 15.39 0.69 -1.41
CA ALA A 82 16.38 0.63 -0.34
C ALA A 82 16.76 -0.82 0.01
N SER A 83 15.80 -1.75 -0.02
CA SER A 83 16.05 -3.17 0.21
C SER A 83 16.83 -3.82 -0.94
N LYS A 84 16.54 -3.44 -2.19
CA LYS A 84 17.28 -3.89 -3.38
C LYS A 84 18.73 -3.41 -3.38
N LEU A 85 18.96 -2.18 -2.94
CA LEU A 85 20.28 -1.58 -2.77
C LEU A 85 21.00 -2.02 -1.50
N LYS A 86 20.38 -2.87 -0.66
CA LYS A 86 20.93 -3.36 0.61
C LYS A 86 21.32 -2.23 1.58
N LEU A 87 20.57 -1.14 1.57
CA LEU A 87 20.84 0.00 2.44
C LEU A 87 20.53 -0.31 3.91
N THR A 88 21.12 0.50 4.79
CA THR A 88 20.89 0.41 6.24
C THR A 88 19.43 0.68 6.59
N SER A 89 19.00 0.28 7.79
CA SER A 89 17.64 0.58 8.27
C SER A 89 17.38 2.09 8.38
N ALA A 90 18.42 2.90 8.64
CA ALA A 90 18.29 4.35 8.69
C ALA A 90 18.03 4.94 7.29
N ASP A 91 18.83 4.56 6.30
CA ASP A 91 18.66 5.01 4.92
C ASP A 91 17.33 4.50 4.31
N ARG A 92 16.95 3.27 4.65
CA ARG A 92 15.66 2.69 4.23
C ARG A 92 14.48 3.46 4.77
N ARG A 93 14.54 3.89 6.03
CA ARG A 93 13.52 4.75 6.64
C ARG A 93 13.42 6.10 5.92
N ILE A 94 14.54 6.69 5.55
CA ILE A 94 14.58 7.96 4.79
C ILE A 94 13.93 7.77 3.41
N LEU A 95 14.32 6.72 2.68
CA LEU A 95 13.75 6.39 1.36
C LEU A 95 12.27 6.06 1.43
N LEU A 96 11.82 5.37 2.48
CA LEU A 96 10.41 5.12 2.76
C LEU A 96 9.65 6.45 2.94
N LEU A 97 10.18 7.40 3.71
CA LEU A 97 9.52 8.69 3.92
C LEU A 97 9.53 9.59 2.69
N ALA A 98 10.55 9.48 1.84
CA ALA A 98 10.71 10.28 0.62
C ALA A 98 9.82 9.80 -0.53
N GLY A 99 9.35 8.54 -0.48
CA GLY A 99 8.45 7.96 -1.47
C GLY A 99 6.99 8.21 -1.11
#